data_AF-A0A7Y9VZA9-F1
#
_entry.id   AF-A0A7Y9VZA9-F1
#
_cell.length_a   1.000
_cell.length_b   1.000
_cell.length_c   1.000
_cell.angle_alpha   90.00
_cell.angle_beta   90.00
_cell.angle_gamma   90.00
#
_symmetry.space_group_name_H-M   'P 1'
#
loop_
_entity.id
_entity.type
_entity.pdbx_description
1 polymer ?
#
loop_
_entity_poly.entity_id
_entity_poly.type
_entity_poly.pdbx_seq_one_letter_code
_entity_poly.pdbx_strand_id
1 'polypeptide(L)' 'MIAITDICRIVESGFSPLYCDCTETAQGLLQIKVYEPDSGRVNLLLNGVSPEHLVTIRDISNFIGELRTEMSAGRRAFAG' A
#
# COMPACT_ATOMS: atom_id res chain seq x y z
N MET A 1 -18.82 -6.08 0.28
CA MET A 1 -17.60 -5.56 -0.38
C MET A 1 -17.03 -4.50 0.53
N ILE A 2 -15.75 -4.62 0.87
CA ILE A 2 -15.03 -3.55 1.59
C ILE A 2 -14.74 -2.47 0.54
N ALA A 3 -15.04 -1.21 0.85
CA ALA A 3 -14.73 -0.13 -0.07
C ALA A 3 -13.20 0.03 -0.16
N ILE A 4 -12.71 0.39 -1.34
CA ILE A 4 -11.29 0.71 -1.55
C ILE A 4 -10.78 1.74 -0.54
N THR A 5 -11.62 2.71 -0.19
CA THR A 5 -11.30 3.74 0.80
C THR A 5 -11.08 3.15 2.21
N ASP A 6 -11.81 2.10 2.61
CA ASP A 6 -11.59 1.42 3.90
C ASP A 6 -10.28 0.63 3.89
N ILE A 7 -9.97 -0.02 2.76
CA ILE A 7 -8.69 -0.70 2.56
C ILE A 7 -7.55 0.30 2.72
N CYS A 8 -7.63 1.43 2.01
CA CYS A 8 -6.67 2.51 2.10
C CYS A 8 -6.48 2.98 3.54
N ARG A 9 -7.56 3.25 4.28
CA ARG A 9 -7.46 3.64 5.70
C ARG A 9 -6.72 2.63 6.57
N ILE A 10 -6.96 1.32 6.37
CA ILE A 10 -6.28 0.26 7.13
C ILE A 10 -4.80 0.21 6.77
N VAL A 11 -4.47 0.30 5.47
CA VAL A 11 -3.11 0.34 4.96
C VAL A 11 -2.38 1.57 5.51
N GLU A 12 -2.96 2.76 5.38
CA GLU A 12 -2.42 4.02 5.90
C GLU A 12 -2.14 3.95 7.40
N SER A 13 -3.08 3.41 8.18
CA SER A 13 -2.89 3.21 9.61
C SER A 13 -1.79 2.18 9.94
N GLY A 14 -1.54 1.22 9.06
CA GLY A 14 -0.51 0.18 9.22
C GLY A 14 0.91 0.63 8.84
N PHE A 15 1.04 1.75 8.12
CA PHE A 15 2.34 2.31 7.69
C PHE A 15 2.87 3.42 8.61
N SER A 16 2.11 3.86 9.62
CA SER A 16 2.59 4.82 10.62
C SER A 16 3.88 4.33 11.29
N PRO A 17 4.96 5.14 11.38
CA PRO A 17 5.03 6.61 11.25
C PRO A 17 5.29 7.16 9.83
N LEU A 18 5.29 6.33 8.79
CA LEU A 18 5.45 6.77 7.40
C LEU A 18 4.12 7.30 6.87
N TYR A 19 4.18 8.25 5.93
CA TYR A 19 2.99 8.65 5.20
C TYR A 19 2.72 7.64 4.10
N CYS A 20 1.49 7.17 4.02
CA CYS A 20 1.01 6.33 2.95
C CYS A 20 -0.17 7.06 2.30
N ASP A 21 -0.22 7.06 0.98
CA ASP A 21 -1.30 7.63 0.19
C ASP A 21 -1.82 6.53 -0.73
N CYS A 22 -3.07 6.14 -0.51
CA CYS A 22 -3.70 5.05 -1.24
C CYS A 22 -4.87 5.60 -2.05
N THR A 23 -4.82 5.39 -3.36
CA THR A 23 -5.77 5.93 -4.34
C THR A 23 -6.14 4.88 -5.37
N GLU A 24 -7.36 4.93 -5.88
CA GLU A 24 -7.78 4.09 -7.00
C GLU A 24 -7.27 4.72 -8.32
N THR A 25 -6.67 3.91 -9.19
CA THR A 25 -6.33 4.34 -10.56
C THR A 25 -7.51 4.15 -11.50
N ALA A 26 -7.52 4.88 -12.62
CA ALA A 26 -8.57 4.81 -13.63
C ALA A 26 -8.78 3.41 -14.25
N GLN A 27 -7.84 2.49 -14.04
CA GLN A 27 -7.92 1.09 -14.45
C GLN A 27 -8.63 0.18 -13.42
N GLY A 28 -9.15 0.73 -12.31
CA GLY A 28 -9.78 -0.03 -11.23
C GLY A 28 -8.78 -0.78 -10.33
N LEU A 29 -7.51 -0.38 -10.37
CA LEU A 29 -6.46 -0.92 -9.51
C LEU A 29 -6.17 0.06 -8.37
N LEU A 30 -5.49 -0.40 -7.34
CA LEU A 30 -5.02 0.44 -6.24
C LEU A 30 -3.59 0.88 -6.50
N GLN A 31 -3.38 2.17 -6.28
CA GLN A 31 -2.10 2.84 -6.22
C GLN A 31 -1.82 3.15 -4.75
N ILE A 32 -0.66 2.72 -4.26
CA ILE A 32 -0.24 2.94 -2.87
C ILE A 32 1.14 3.57 -2.90
N LYS A 33 1.26 4.76 -2.31
CA LYS A 33 2.45 5.59 -2.26
C LYS A 33 2.89 5.75 -0.81
N VAL A 34 4.01 5.15 -0.43
CA VAL A 34 4.60 5.34 0.89
C VAL A 34 5.80 6.27 0.78
N TYR A 35 5.77 7.34 1.56
CA TYR A 35 6.82 8.36 1.61
C TYR A 35 7.16 8.73 3.06
N GLU A 36 8.42 9.08 3.28
CA GLU A 36 8.87 9.61 4.56
C GLU A 36 8.33 11.03 4.75
N PRO A 37 7.59 11.34 5.83
CA PRO A 37 7.16 12.70 6.11
C PRO A 37 8.34 13.66 6.34
N ASP A 38 9.45 13.13 6.86
CA ASP A 38 10.61 13.93 7.27
C ASP A 38 11.44 14.40 6.07
N SER A 39 11.69 13.51 5.10
CA SER A 39 12.48 13.81 3.90
C SER A 39 11.65 14.04 2.63
N GLY A 40 10.35 13.76 2.66
CA GLY A 40 9.47 13.76 1.47
C GLY A 40 9.88 12.72 0.41
N ARG A 41 10.78 11.79 0.76
CA ARG A 41 11.27 10.75 -0.16
C ARG A 41 10.24 9.65 -0.28
N VAL A 42 9.92 9.30 -1.52
CA VAL A 42 9.11 8.12 -1.81
C VAL A 42 9.95 6.88 -1.53
N ASN A 43 9.59 6.16 -0.47
CA ASN A 43 10.24 4.91 -0.12
C ASN A 43 9.65 3.75 -0.91
N LEU A 44 8.35 3.83 -1.21
CA LEU A 44 7.64 2.81 -1.96
C LEU A 44 6.55 3.44 -2.84
N LEU A 45 6.47 2.99 -4.09
CA LEU A 45 5.37 3.30 -4.99
C LEU A 45 4.88 1.98 -5.56
N LEU A 46 3.62 1.65 -5.32
CA LEU A 46 2.94 0.51 -5.89
C LEU A 46 1.83 1.00 -6.79
N ASN A 47 1.85 0.53 -8.03
CA ASN A 47 0.76 0.68 -8.96
C ASN A 47 0.31 -0.70 -9.38
N GLY A 48 -1.01 -0.94 -9.38
CA GLY A 48 -1.57 -2.17 -9.94
C GLY A 48 -2.02 -3.20 -8.92
N VAL A 49 -2.30 -2.78 -7.68
CA VAL A 49 -2.80 -3.69 -6.66
C VAL A 49 -4.29 -3.95 -6.93
N SER A 50 -4.64 -5.14 -7.38
CA SER A 50 -6.03 -5.44 -7.72
C SER A 50 -6.89 -5.54 -6.45
N PRO A 51 -7.93 -4.70 -6.30
CA PRO A 51 -8.80 -4.71 -5.11
C PRO A 51 -9.60 -6.02 -4.98
N GLU A 52 -9.72 -6.79 -6.07
CA GLU A 52 -10.31 -8.14 -6.09
C GLU A 52 -9.60 -9.15 -5.17
N HIS A 53 -8.31 -8.92 -4.88
CA HIS A 53 -7.54 -9.75 -3.92
C HIS A 53 -7.57 -9.19 -2.49
N LEU A 54 -8.04 -7.95 -2.29
CA LEU A 54 -8.11 -7.29 -0.99
C LEU A 54 -9.54 -7.28 -0.45
N VAL A 55 -10.20 -8.43 -0.54
CA VAL A 55 -11.60 -8.62 -0.16
C VAL A 55 -11.79 -8.84 1.35
N THR A 56 -10.73 -9.22 2.06
CA THR A 56 -10.78 -9.42 3.52
C THR A 56 -9.69 -8.65 4.26
N ILE A 57 -9.96 -8.35 5.54
CA ILE A 57 -9.00 -7.70 6.45
C ILE A 57 -7.69 -8.51 6.56
N ARG A 58 -7.76 -9.84 6.41
CA ARG A 58 -6.57 -10.70 6.42
C ARG A 58 -5.68 -10.45 5.21
N ASP A 59 -6.26 -10.34 4.01
CA ASP A 59 -5.51 -10.02 2.79
C ASP A 59 -4.81 -8.66 2.92
N ILE A 60 -5.53 -7.65 3.44
CA ILE A 60 -4.98 -6.32 3.68
C ILE A 60 -3.83 -6.37 4.70
N SER A 61 -4.03 -7.10 5.80
CA SER A 61 -2.99 -7.25 6.84
C SER A 61 -1.75 -7.99 6.31
N ASN A 62 -1.94 -9.02 5.50
CA ASN A 62 -0.85 -9.78 4.89
C ASN A 62 -0.10 -8.90 3.88
N PHE A 63 -0.83 -8.14 3.06
CA PHE A 63 -0.27 -7.18 2.12
C PHE A 63 0.59 -6.11 2.80
N ILE A 64 0.09 -5.50 3.88
CA ILE A 64 0.87 -4.54 4.69
C ILE A 64 2.13 -5.21 5.26
N GLY A 65 2.02 -6.45 5.73
CA GLY A 65 3.14 -7.23 6.26
C GLY A 65 4.22 -7.51 5.20
N GLU A 66 3.82 -7.91 4.01
CA GLU A 66 4.70 -8.12 2.86
C GLU A 66 5.41 -6.83 2.44
N LEU A 67 4.67 -5.74 2.26
CA LEU A 67 5.28 -4.44 1.93
C LEU A 67 6.31 -4.02 2.98
N ARG A 68 5.97 -4.11 4.27
CA ARG A 68 6.87 -3.66 5.33
C ARG A 68 8.12 -4.52 5.38
N THR A 69 7.97 -5.82 5.13
CA THR A 69 9.10 -6.75 5.02
C THR A 69 9.98 -6.41 3.83
N GLU A 70 9.40 -6.14 2.65
CA GLU A 70 10.16 -5.79 1.45
C GLU A 70 10.82 -4.43 1.54
N MET A 71 10.15 -3.45 2.13
CA MET A 71 10.69 -2.13 2.42
C MET A 71 11.87 -2.22 3.40
N SER A 72 11.74 -3.03 4.45
CA SER A 72 12.84 -3.33 5.37
C SER A 72 13.97 -4.14 4.73
N ALA A 73 13.65 -4.97 3.73
CA ALA A 73 14.63 -5.72 2.95
C ALA A 73 15.32 -4.85 1.89
N GLY A 74 14.89 -3.60 1.70
CA GLY A 74 15.44 -2.67 0.70
C GLY A 74 15.19 -3.09 -0.75
N ARG A 75 14.33 -4.10 -0.97
CA ARG A 75 14.02 -4.58 -2.31
C ARG A 75 12.86 -3.77 -2.87
N ARG A 76 13.17 -2.90 -3.84
CA ARG A 76 12.22 -2.30 -4.77
C ARG A 76 11.69 -3.39 -5.73
N ALA A 77 11.02 -4.41 -5.18
CA ALA A 77 10.60 -5.60 -5.93
C ALA A 77 9.30 -5.41 -6.72
N PHE A 78 8.71 -4.22 -6.74
CA PHE A 78 7.47 -3.94 -7.47
C PHE A 78 7.78 -3.08 -8.69
N ALA A 79 8.57 -3.64 -9.59
CA ALA A 79 8.66 -3.25 -10.99
C ALA A 79 8.26 -4.49 -11.80
N GLY A 80 6.95 -4.65 -12.01
CA GLY A 80 6.36 -5.74 -12.78
C GLY A 80 4.95 -5.36 -13.16
#